data_AF-H1VIA9-F1
#
_entry.id   AF-H1VIA9-F1
#
_cell.length_a   1.000
_cell.length_b   1.000
_cell.length_c   1.000
_cell.angle_alpha   90.00
_cell.angle_beta   90.00
_cell.angle_gamma   90.00
#
_symmetry.space_group_name_H-M   'P 1'
#
loop_
_entity.id
_entity.type
_entity.pdbx_description
1 polymer ?
#
loop_
_entity_poly.entity_id
_entity_poly.type
_entity_poly.pdbx_seq_one_letter_code
_entity_poly.pdbx_strand_id
1 'polypeptide(L)'
;MGKITKQMQPKHAETLSPWLKDFVTSACSTPLPLLPDHLSKFPTRWPFPRGDLYHWIPLLNRFDNILDCFSTTYNLDQGPQNRDFSRDLLLNQGTKTESYGDQIWDAEGLSKLGYEDDGDRQLIEAVLKFTRTLLEHCGNRSIYSSSMVLNKLLNTTALSVLLATLQVSAELAQRYQASVKRIGSASRTVSTALLGNHYQIDLDRVQNLALPFSKTPIVSLSDSAAVATPTSSTKGKDKVQPTNQKNAAVMFANDLGSVLTSDNARWNGWGDIKVPYTASSAAKDQPIPAASDRVASSMPSTPTPLRRSTTAGSQHNTPRSARQPGAEDISPLSVRQPGNFGEQANSSQRLFDLPQSIVASTSIYELLSRCPEDMPASTKYDVLNRLRVAKALLGGAESRQQALAVRLLAITNLAYIHPESTFLEKVLRHDNDETRRYQLAYQLAELIHPPADGSIQVPLWLQSIVLALLEVISNYAARYQDVLSALNANVNHGILLYVIRKAVAGMKTDEPDRGIHTTEVDQWRTNLFSLTTHLAMSTRIGAEMVTAGLMDILVEILKIRSDVAQRNQSMILAFIDGLIWSYQNAFQTFFSGS
;
A
#
# COMPACT_ATOMS: atom_id res chain seq x y z
N MET A 1 -25.28 -0.04 -11.26
CA MET A 1 -24.21 -0.94 -11.77
C MET A 1 -23.59 -1.62 -10.56
N GLY A 2 -23.21 -2.91 -10.65
CA GLY A 2 -22.65 -3.68 -9.53
C GLY A 2 -23.34 -5.03 -9.32
N LYS A 3 -24.68 -5.05 -9.46
CA LYS A 3 -25.52 -6.23 -9.26
C LYS A 3 -25.06 -7.44 -10.08
N ILE A 4 -24.64 -8.49 -9.39
CA ILE A 4 -24.33 -9.80 -9.94
C ILE A 4 -25.63 -10.41 -10.46
N THR A 5 -25.70 -10.57 -11.79
CA THR A 5 -26.84 -11.17 -12.50
C THR A 5 -26.70 -12.67 -12.72
N LYS A 6 -25.52 -13.23 -12.45
CA LYS A 6 -25.25 -14.67 -12.58
C LYS A 6 -26.16 -15.44 -11.62
N GLN A 7 -26.71 -16.54 -12.11
CA GLN A 7 -27.59 -17.40 -11.33
C GLN A 7 -26.87 -18.65 -10.83
N MET A 8 -27.27 -19.10 -9.64
CA MET A 8 -26.80 -20.34 -9.05
C MET A 8 -27.27 -21.54 -9.88
N GLN A 9 -26.31 -22.28 -10.44
CA GLN A 9 -26.51 -23.55 -11.15
C GLN A 9 -26.68 -24.72 -10.17
N PRO A 10 -27.25 -25.87 -10.60
CA PRO A 10 -27.48 -27.03 -9.72
C PRO A 10 -26.25 -27.48 -8.94
N LYS A 11 -25.08 -27.55 -9.59
CA LYS A 11 -23.78 -27.90 -8.95
C LYS A 11 -23.39 -26.98 -7.78
N HIS A 12 -23.83 -25.73 -7.79
CA HIS A 12 -23.57 -24.78 -6.72
C HIS A 12 -24.56 -25.01 -5.56
N ALA A 13 -25.80 -25.40 -5.86
CA ALA A 13 -26.81 -25.69 -4.84
C ALA A 13 -26.44 -26.92 -3.99
N GLU A 14 -25.74 -27.90 -4.56
CA GLU A 14 -25.30 -29.13 -3.86
C GLU A 14 -24.45 -28.87 -2.62
N THR A 15 -23.70 -27.76 -2.59
CA THR A 15 -22.81 -27.40 -1.47
C THR A 15 -23.41 -26.36 -0.53
N LEU A 16 -24.66 -25.91 -0.78
CA LEU A 16 -25.35 -24.93 0.06
C LEU A 16 -25.99 -25.61 1.26
N SER A 17 -25.40 -25.44 2.44
CA SER A 17 -26.00 -25.95 3.68
C SER A 17 -27.25 -25.14 4.08
N PRO A 18 -28.23 -25.76 4.76
CA PRO A 18 -29.39 -25.03 5.29
C PRO A 18 -29.00 -23.88 6.21
N TRP A 19 -28.03 -24.11 7.10
CA TRP A 19 -27.51 -23.08 8.00
C TRP A 19 -26.97 -21.87 7.25
N LEU A 20 -26.19 -22.09 6.18
CA LEU A 20 -25.63 -20.99 5.39
C LEU A 20 -26.73 -20.24 4.64
N LYS A 21 -27.69 -20.98 4.07
CA LYS A 21 -28.86 -20.39 3.40
C LYS A 21 -29.65 -19.49 4.35
N ASP A 22 -29.90 -19.95 5.57
CA ASP A 22 -30.63 -19.21 6.59
C ASP A 22 -29.85 -17.96 7.04
N PHE A 23 -28.54 -18.09 7.25
CA PHE A 23 -27.67 -16.95 7.59
C PHE A 23 -27.70 -15.89 6.48
N VAL A 24 -27.51 -16.28 5.21
CA VAL A 24 -27.54 -15.34 4.08
C VAL A 24 -28.91 -14.68 3.96
N THR A 25 -29.99 -15.45 4.08
CA THR A 25 -31.37 -14.92 3.99
C THR A 25 -31.66 -13.93 5.11
N SER A 26 -31.25 -14.26 6.35
CA SER A 26 -31.36 -13.36 7.48
C SER A 26 -30.52 -12.10 7.26
N ALA A 27 -29.24 -12.23 6.90
CA ALA A 27 -28.36 -11.10 6.65
C ALA A 27 -28.89 -10.17 5.54
N CYS A 28 -29.54 -10.72 4.52
CA CYS A 28 -30.18 -9.95 3.46
C CYS A 28 -31.41 -9.16 3.93
N SER A 29 -32.09 -9.57 5.01
CA SER A 29 -33.32 -8.93 5.52
C SER A 29 -33.14 -8.21 6.86
N THR A 30 -31.96 -8.29 7.50
CA THR A 30 -31.63 -7.56 8.73
C THR A 30 -31.63 -6.04 8.49
N PRO A 31 -32.23 -5.20 9.35
CA PRO A 31 -32.13 -3.74 9.23
C PRO A 31 -30.69 -3.23 9.20
N LEU A 32 -30.43 -2.12 8.49
CA LEU A 32 -29.07 -1.63 8.24
C LEU A 32 -28.24 -1.40 9.52
N PRO A 33 -28.78 -0.78 10.60
CA PRO A 33 -28.02 -0.59 11.85
C PRO A 33 -27.71 -1.88 12.61
N LEU A 34 -28.45 -2.96 12.36
CA LEU A 34 -28.22 -4.26 13.00
C LEU A 34 -27.34 -5.19 12.17
N LEU A 35 -27.02 -4.79 10.93
CA LEU A 35 -26.27 -5.63 10.00
C LEU A 35 -24.85 -5.93 10.51
N PRO A 36 -24.05 -4.97 11.02
CA PRO A 36 -22.71 -5.29 11.53
C PRO A 36 -22.70 -6.31 12.66
N ASP A 37 -23.61 -6.18 13.63
CA ASP A 37 -23.78 -7.16 14.72
C ASP A 37 -24.17 -8.54 14.15
N HIS A 38 -25.09 -8.58 13.18
CA HIS A 38 -25.47 -9.84 12.54
C HIS A 38 -24.29 -10.49 11.79
N LEU A 39 -23.52 -9.72 11.02
CA LEU A 39 -22.32 -10.20 10.32
C LEU A 39 -21.27 -10.70 11.30
N SER A 40 -21.13 -10.05 12.46
CA SER A 40 -20.19 -10.44 13.51
C SER A 40 -20.47 -11.81 14.11
N LYS A 41 -21.69 -12.36 13.95
CA LYS A 41 -22.03 -13.72 14.43
C LYS A 41 -21.47 -14.83 13.54
N PHE A 42 -20.96 -14.49 12.35
CA PHE A 42 -20.38 -15.47 11.44
C PHE A 42 -19.00 -15.94 11.91
N PRO A 43 -18.72 -17.26 11.92
CA PRO A 43 -17.44 -17.78 12.39
C PRO A 43 -16.32 -17.53 11.36
N THR A 44 -15.50 -16.50 11.56
CA THR A 44 -14.44 -16.11 10.62
C THR A 44 -13.22 -17.03 10.64
N ARG A 45 -13.10 -17.94 11.62
CA ARG A 45 -12.16 -19.09 11.56
C ARG A 45 -12.53 -20.13 10.51
N TRP A 46 -13.66 -19.96 9.84
CA TRP A 46 -14.10 -20.75 8.71
C TRP A 46 -14.12 -22.26 9.00
N PRO A 47 -15.02 -22.75 9.88
CA PRO A 47 -15.14 -24.17 10.21
C PRO A 47 -15.78 -25.01 9.09
N PHE A 48 -15.89 -24.44 7.88
CA PHE A 48 -16.55 -25.03 6.73
C PHE A 48 -15.52 -25.50 5.70
N PRO A 49 -15.90 -26.40 4.78
CA PRO A 49 -15.15 -26.57 3.54
C PRO A 49 -15.00 -25.23 2.80
N ARG A 50 -14.13 -25.21 1.77
CA ARG A 50 -14.02 -24.04 0.89
C ARG A 50 -15.41 -23.63 0.39
N GLY A 51 -15.82 -22.39 0.66
CA GLY A 51 -17.16 -21.91 0.31
C GLY A 51 -17.34 -21.69 -1.18
N ASP A 52 -18.58 -21.52 -1.61
CA ASP A 52 -18.91 -21.10 -2.98
C ASP A 52 -19.49 -19.68 -2.97
N LEU A 53 -18.83 -18.74 -3.66
CA LEU A 53 -19.28 -17.35 -3.67
C LEU A 53 -20.69 -17.20 -4.28
N TYR A 54 -21.16 -18.16 -5.09
CA TYR A 54 -22.54 -18.16 -5.61
C TYR A 54 -23.61 -18.15 -4.50
N HIS A 55 -23.33 -18.77 -3.34
CA HIS A 55 -24.24 -18.77 -2.19
C HIS A 55 -24.45 -17.38 -1.60
N TRP A 56 -23.48 -16.49 -1.81
CA TRP A 56 -23.43 -15.16 -1.21
C TRP A 56 -23.93 -14.06 -2.14
N ILE A 57 -24.32 -14.38 -3.38
CA ILE A 57 -24.77 -13.41 -4.38
C ILE A 57 -25.84 -12.45 -3.83
N PRO A 58 -26.89 -12.89 -3.12
CA PRO A 58 -27.89 -11.97 -2.56
C PRO A 58 -27.28 -10.95 -1.60
N LEU A 59 -26.39 -11.40 -0.70
CA LEU A 59 -25.75 -10.54 0.29
C LEU A 59 -24.72 -9.61 -0.35
N LEU A 60 -23.93 -10.10 -1.31
CA LEU A 60 -22.99 -9.28 -2.09
C LEU A 60 -23.71 -8.18 -2.88
N ASN A 61 -24.85 -8.48 -3.50
CA ASN A 61 -25.67 -7.47 -4.17
C ASN A 61 -26.19 -6.41 -3.20
N ARG A 62 -26.56 -6.81 -1.98
CA ARG A 62 -26.94 -5.87 -0.93
C ARG A 62 -25.75 -5.02 -0.48
N PHE A 63 -24.57 -5.61 -0.32
CA PHE A 63 -23.34 -4.85 -0.02
C PHE A 63 -23.02 -3.85 -1.11
N ASP A 64 -23.17 -4.21 -2.38
CA ASP A 64 -22.98 -3.29 -3.51
C ASP A 64 -23.92 -2.09 -3.42
N ASN A 65 -25.20 -2.33 -3.10
CA ASN A 65 -26.16 -1.25 -2.88
C ASN A 65 -25.73 -0.34 -1.73
N ILE A 66 -25.33 -0.90 -0.58
CA ILE A 66 -24.88 -0.13 0.59
C ILE A 66 -23.63 0.71 0.24
N LEU A 67 -22.62 0.11 -0.37
CA LEU A 67 -21.37 0.78 -0.73
C LEU A 67 -21.60 1.88 -1.79
N ASP A 68 -22.50 1.66 -2.75
CA ASP A 68 -22.84 2.65 -3.77
C ASP A 68 -23.63 3.83 -3.17
N CYS A 69 -24.64 3.55 -2.32
CA CYS A 69 -25.39 4.58 -1.60
C CYS A 69 -24.49 5.40 -0.67
N PHE A 70 -23.54 4.75 0.01
CA PHE A 70 -22.54 5.44 0.82
C PHE A 70 -21.66 6.36 -0.03
N SER A 71 -21.15 5.84 -1.15
CA SER A 71 -20.32 6.63 -2.07
C SER A 71 -21.05 7.88 -2.56
N THR A 72 -22.33 7.75 -2.94
CA THR A 72 -23.16 8.88 -3.39
C THR A 72 -23.48 9.86 -2.25
N THR A 73 -23.81 9.35 -1.05
CA THR A 73 -24.14 10.20 0.11
C THR A 73 -22.99 11.11 0.54
N TYR A 74 -21.75 10.66 0.34
CA TYR A 74 -20.53 11.42 0.66
C TYR A 74 -19.78 11.93 -0.57
N ASN A 75 -20.41 11.92 -1.76
CA ASN A 75 -19.88 12.42 -3.03
C ASN A 75 -18.53 11.80 -3.46
N LEU A 76 -18.24 10.57 -3.03
CA LEU A 76 -16.98 9.88 -3.34
C LEU A 76 -16.87 9.48 -4.82
N ASP A 77 -18.00 9.45 -5.55
CA ASP A 77 -18.06 9.27 -6.99
C ASP A 77 -17.66 10.52 -7.79
N GLN A 78 -17.79 11.70 -7.18
CA GLN A 78 -17.51 12.99 -7.85
C GLN A 78 -16.07 13.49 -7.61
N GLY A 79 -15.34 12.90 -6.66
CA GLY A 79 -13.98 13.31 -6.34
C GLY A 79 -13.64 13.06 -4.87
N PRO A 80 -12.57 13.69 -4.37
CA PRO A 80 -12.22 13.66 -2.95
C PRO A 80 -13.41 13.99 -2.05
N GLN A 81 -13.54 13.26 -0.95
CA GLN A 81 -14.55 13.53 0.09
C GLN A 81 -14.52 15.00 0.52
N ASN A 82 -15.69 15.60 0.75
CA ASN A 82 -15.85 17.03 1.00
C ASN A 82 -16.45 17.39 2.37
N ARG A 83 -16.79 16.39 3.20
CA ARG A 83 -17.30 16.56 4.56
C ARG A 83 -17.02 15.30 5.38
N ASP A 84 -17.13 15.38 6.70
CA ASP A 84 -16.99 14.21 7.57
C ASP A 84 -18.05 13.14 7.32
N PHE A 85 -17.69 11.90 7.64
CA PHE A 85 -18.69 10.84 7.75
C PHE A 85 -19.56 11.09 8.98
N SER A 86 -20.84 10.76 8.84
CA SER A 86 -21.87 10.93 9.87
C SER A 86 -22.70 9.64 9.97
N ARG A 87 -23.99 9.78 10.32
CA ARG A 87 -24.98 8.70 10.41
C ARG A 87 -26.06 8.86 9.33
N ASP A 88 -25.75 9.55 8.22
CA ASP A 88 -26.73 9.91 7.18
C ASP A 88 -27.37 8.68 6.52
N LEU A 89 -26.59 7.63 6.27
CA LEU A 89 -27.09 6.36 5.70
C LEU A 89 -27.92 5.61 6.74
N LEU A 90 -27.39 5.46 7.96
CA LEU A 90 -28.04 4.75 9.07
C LEU A 90 -29.36 5.38 9.51
N LEU A 91 -29.47 6.71 9.44
CA LEU A 91 -30.69 7.48 9.74
C LEU A 91 -31.60 7.68 8.54
N ASN A 92 -31.27 7.10 7.37
CA ASN A 92 -32.03 7.24 6.12
C ASN A 92 -32.21 8.71 5.68
N GLN A 93 -31.21 9.55 5.96
CA GLN A 93 -31.16 10.97 5.56
C GLN A 93 -30.37 11.17 4.25
N GLY A 94 -29.51 10.22 3.89
CA GLY A 94 -28.73 10.21 2.66
C GLY A 94 -29.43 9.54 1.47
N THR A 95 -28.64 8.91 0.60
CA THR A 95 -29.16 8.10 -0.51
C THR A 95 -29.89 6.89 0.06
N LYS A 96 -31.13 6.68 -0.38
CA LYS A 96 -31.97 5.58 0.11
C LYS A 96 -31.36 4.23 -0.26
N THR A 97 -30.98 3.47 0.77
CA THR A 97 -30.65 2.05 0.64
C THR A 97 -31.93 1.23 0.48
N GLU A 98 -31.80 -0.01 0.02
CA GLU A 98 -32.93 -0.95 0.08
C GLU A 98 -33.41 -1.08 1.54
N SER A 99 -34.69 -0.77 1.78
CA SER A 99 -35.26 -0.75 3.13
C SER A 99 -35.57 -2.16 3.61
N TYR A 100 -35.12 -2.49 4.81
CA TYR A 100 -35.35 -3.78 5.45
C TYR A 100 -35.80 -3.57 6.90
N GLY A 101 -37.02 -4.02 7.21
CA GLY A 101 -37.70 -3.79 8.49
C GLY A 101 -38.52 -2.49 8.55
N ASP A 102 -39.39 -2.40 9.56
CA ASP A 102 -40.33 -1.28 9.76
C ASP A 102 -39.85 -0.26 10.82
N GLN A 103 -38.72 -0.54 11.48
CA GLN A 103 -38.20 0.28 12.56
C GLN A 103 -37.55 1.56 12.02
N ILE A 104 -37.98 2.69 12.54
CA ILE A 104 -37.33 3.99 12.33
C ILE A 104 -36.21 4.15 13.36
N TRP A 105 -35.03 4.53 12.89
CA TRP A 105 -33.84 4.70 13.72
C TRP A 105 -33.58 6.17 14.00
N ASP A 106 -33.19 6.47 15.24
CA ASP A 106 -32.78 7.79 15.69
C ASP A 106 -31.34 7.77 16.22
N ALA A 107 -30.79 8.96 16.49
CA ALA A 107 -29.42 9.10 16.94
C ALA A 107 -29.15 8.35 18.26
N GLU A 108 -30.11 8.34 19.19
CA GLU A 108 -29.98 7.65 20.47
C GLU A 108 -29.99 6.12 20.30
N GLY A 109 -30.87 5.59 19.46
CA GLY A 109 -30.92 4.18 19.12
C GLY A 109 -29.61 3.69 18.48
N LEU A 110 -29.03 4.47 17.58
CA LEU A 110 -27.72 4.14 16.99
C LEU A 110 -26.59 4.16 18.03
N SER A 111 -26.56 5.14 18.93
CA SER A 111 -25.56 5.19 19.99
C SER A 111 -25.69 4.01 20.97
N LYS A 112 -26.91 3.54 21.27
CA LYS A 112 -27.14 2.31 22.05
C LYS A 112 -26.59 1.05 21.38
N LEU A 113 -26.52 1.04 20.04
CA LEU A 113 -25.89 -0.03 19.26
C LEU A 113 -24.37 0.12 19.14
N GLY A 114 -23.77 1.15 19.75
CA GLY A 114 -22.33 1.39 19.74
C GLY A 114 -21.83 2.23 18.55
N TYR A 115 -22.73 2.81 17.74
CA TYR A 115 -22.30 3.71 16.68
C TYR A 115 -21.82 5.06 17.24
N GLU A 116 -20.64 5.46 16.76
CA GLU A 116 -20.11 6.81 16.98
C GLU A 116 -20.77 7.83 16.04
N ASP A 117 -20.34 9.09 16.11
CA ASP A 117 -20.87 10.15 15.25
C ASP A 117 -20.66 9.87 13.76
N ASP A 118 -19.61 9.13 13.42
CA ASP A 118 -19.28 8.67 12.07
C ASP A 118 -19.77 7.24 11.79
N GLY A 119 -20.88 6.82 12.39
CA GLY A 119 -21.39 5.44 12.33
C GLY A 119 -21.50 4.82 10.92
N ASP A 120 -21.73 5.62 9.87
CA ASP A 120 -21.70 5.10 8.49
C ASP A 120 -20.31 4.57 8.11
N ARG A 121 -19.21 5.17 8.60
CA ARG A 121 -17.85 4.63 8.46
C ARG A 121 -17.76 3.23 9.04
N GLN A 122 -18.25 3.04 10.27
CA GLN A 122 -18.20 1.76 10.97
C GLN A 122 -18.99 0.67 10.22
N LEU A 123 -20.17 1.02 9.68
CA LEU A 123 -20.97 0.14 8.83
C LEU A 123 -20.18 -0.32 7.60
N ILE A 124 -19.56 0.61 6.88
CA ILE A 124 -18.82 0.30 5.64
C ILE A 124 -17.57 -0.52 5.92
N GLU A 125 -16.86 -0.24 7.01
CA GLU A 125 -15.76 -1.08 7.45
C GLU A 125 -16.21 -2.52 7.74
N ALA A 126 -17.35 -2.73 8.39
CA ALA A 126 -17.89 -4.06 8.65
C ALA A 126 -18.24 -4.80 7.35
N VAL A 127 -18.87 -4.11 6.39
CA VAL A 127 -19.20 -4.66 5.06
C VAL A 127 -17.94 -5.06 4.29
N LEU A 128 -16.91 -4.20 4.26
CA LEU A 128 -15.65 -4.47 3.57
C LEU A 128 -14.87 -5.62 4.23
N LYS A 129 -14.81 -5.66 5.57
CA LYS A 129 -14.18 -6.75 6.32
C LYS A 129 -14.86 -8.08 6.05
N PHE A 130 -16.18 -8.14 6.06
CA PHE A 130 -16.92 -9.37 5.74
C PHE A 130 -16.71 -9.79 4.28
N THR A 131 -16.74 -8.82 3.35
CA THR A 131 -16.46 -9.06 1.92
C THR A 131 -15.08 -9.69 1.73
N ARG A 132 -14.06 -9.16 2.43
CA ARG A 132 -12.71 -9.73 2.43
C ARG A 132 -12.71 -11.19 2.90
N THR A 133 -13.35 -11.49 4.03
CA THR A 133 -13.45 -12.87 4.54
C THR A 133 -14.08 -13.81 3.51
N LEU A 134 -15.13 -13.39 2.80
CA LEU A 134 -15.71 -14.20 1.72
C LEU A 134 -14.72 -14.43 0.57
N LEU A 135 -13.96 -13.42 0.17
CA LEU A 135 -12.98 -13.53 -0.91
C LEU A 135 -11.75 -14.38 -0.56
N GLU A 136 -11.37 -14.44 0.72
CA GLU A 136 -10.29 -15.28 1.22
C GLU A 136 -10.69 -16.76 1.23
N HIS A 137 -11.93 -17.07 1.64
CA HIS A 137 -12.35 -18.45 1.91
C HIS A 137 -13.27 -19.09 0.87
N CYS A 138 -13.85 -18.33 -0.07
CA CYS A 138 -14.70 -18.88 -1.13
C CYS A 138 -13.96 -19.13 -2.46
N GLY A 139 -14.43 -20.13 -3.19
CA GLY A 139 -14.16 -20.35 -4.62
C GLY A 139 -15.05 -19.47 -5.51
N ASN A 140 -14.98 -19.66 -6.83
CA ASN A 140 -15.78 -18.92 -7.82
C ASN A 140 -15.70 -17.39 -7.70
N ARG A 141 -14.56 -16.89 -7.19
CA ARG A 141 -14.35 -15.47 -6.87
C ARG A 141 -14.62 -14.54 -8.04
N SER A 142 -14.51 -14.99 -9.29
CA SER A 142 -14.74 -14.22 -10.53
C SER A 142 -16.16 -13.64 -10.68
N ILE A 143 -17.12 -14.03 -9.83
CA ILE A 143 -18.45 -13.42 -9.84
C ILE A 143 -18.51 -12.08 -9.11
N TYR A 144 -17.56 -11.78 -8.21
CA TYR A 144 -17.50 -10.50 -7.53
C TYR A 144 -17.22 -9.37 -8.54
N SER A 145 -18.14 -8.40 -8.62
CA SER A 145 -18.19 -7.34 -9.63
C SER A 145 -18.17 -5.91 -9.06
N SER A 146 -17.88 -5.74 -7.79
CA SER A 146 -17.98 -4.46 -7.06
C SER A 146 -16.70 -3.62 -7.11
N SER A 147 -15.73 -3.97 -7.97
CA SER A 147 -14.44 -3.27 -8.11
C SER A 147 -14.62 -1.78 -8.42
N MET A 148 -15.62 -1.41 -9.22
CA MET A 148 -15.93 0.00 -9.51
C MET A 148 -16.35 0.79 -8.26
N VAL A 149 -17.04 0.15 -7.32
CA VAL A 149 -17.48 0.82 -6.09
C VAL A 149 -16.28 1.01 -5.16
N LEU A 150 -15.39 0.02 -5.07
CA LEU A 150 -14.12 0.16 -4.34
C LEU A 150 -13.25 1.31 -4.90
N ASN A 151 -13.27 1.53 -6.22
CA ASN A 151 -12.57 2.66 -6.84
C ASN A 151 -13.07 4.03 -6.35
N LYS A 152 -14.38 4.17 -6.09
CA LYS A 152 -14.96 5.40 -5.53
C LYS A 152 -14.47 5.62 -4.10
N LEU A 153 -14.40 4.55 -3.30
CA LEU A 153 -13.92 4.61 -1.92
C LEU A 153 -12.47 5.09 -1.80
N LEU A 154 -11.65 4.98 -2.85
CA LEU A 154 -10.30 5.57 -2.86
C LEU A 154 -10.28 7.09 -2.66
N ASN A 155 -11.42 7.78 -2.82
CA ASN A 155 -11.56 9.21 -2.57
C ASN A 155 -11.84 9.60 -1.09
N THR A 156 -11.99 8.62 -0.18
CA THR A 156 -12.27 8.84 1.26
C THR A 156 -11.13 9.55 2.01
N THR A 157 -11.38 10.49 2.91
CA THR A 157 -10.31 11.04 3.76
C THR A 157 -9.94 10.11 4.92
N ALA A 158 -10.82 9.16 5.27
CA ALA A 158 -10.62 8.22 6.37
C ALA A 158 -9.65 7.08 5.98
N LEU A 159 -8.50 7.03 6.65
CA LEU A 159 -7.48 6.00 6.39
C LEU A 159 -7.98 4.57 6.70
N SER A 160 -8.88 4.40 7.66
CA SER A 160 -9.45 3.09 8.01
C SER A 160 -10.34 2.50 6.90
N VAL A 161 -11.15 3.33 6.24
CA VAL A 161 -11.95 2.93 5.07
C VAL A 161 -11.04 2.64 3.89
N LEU A 162 -10.02 3.47 3.68
CA LEU A 162 -9.02 3.26 2.62
C LEU A 162 -8.25 1.94 2.83
N LEU A 163 -7.89 1.64 4.07
CA LEU A 163 -7.25 0.39 4.48
C LEU A 163 -8.14 -0.82 4.17
N ALA A 164 -9.39 -0.82 4.64
CA ALA A 164 -10.34 -1.91 4.39
C ALA A 164 -10.60 -2.09 2.88
N THR A 165 -10.69 -1.00 2.13
CA THR A 165 -10.85 -1.00 0.67
C THR A 165 -9.66 -1.66 -0.01
N LEU A 166 -8.43 -1.29 0.35
CA LEU A 166 -7.21 -1.85 -0.24
C LEU A 166 -6.99 -3.33 0.12
N GLN A 167 -7.47 -3.79 1.28
CA GLN A 167 -7.45 -5.20 1.63
C GLN A 167 -8.39 -6.03 0.74
N VAL A 168 -9.63 -5.57 0.51
CA VAL A 168 -10.53 -6.21 -0.45
C VAL A 168 -9.93 -6.16 -1.86
N SER A 169 -9.34 -5.03 -2.23
CA SER A 169 -8.68 -4.85 -3.53
C SER A 169 -7.52 -5.83 -3.72
N ALA A 170 -6.75 -6.11 -2.68
CA ALA A 170 -5.62 -7.05 -2.74
C ALA A 170 -6.09 -8.48 -3.10
N GLU A 171 -7.23 -8.93 -2.58
CA GLU A 171 -7.84 -10.21 -2.97
C GLU A 171 -8.23 -10.26 -4.44
N LEU A 172 -8.72 -9.14 -4.98
CA LEU A 172 -9.04 -9.01 -6.41
C LEU A 172 -7.78 -9.02 -7.28
N ALA A 173 -6.74 -8.32 -6.83
CA ALA A 173 -5.44 -8.24 -7.50
C ALA A 173 -4.75 -9.61 -7.52
N GLN A 174 -4.73 -10.33 -6.39
CA GLN A 174 -4.20 -11.69 -6.30
C GLN A 174 -4.94 -12.65 -7.23
N ARG A 175 -6.28 -12.55 -7.27
CA ARG A 175 -7.13 -13.31 -8.21
C ARG A 175 -6.75 -13.01 -9.67
N TYR A 176 -6.54 -11.74 -10.02
CA TYR A 176 -6.08 -11.35 -11.35
C TYR A 176 -4.72 -12.00 -11.67
N GLN A 177 -3.75 -11.92 -10.77
CA GLN A 177 -2.43 -12.52 -10.94
C GLN A 177 -2.53 -14.03 -11.22
N ALA A 178 -3.36 -14.75 -10.45
CA ALA A 178 -3.61 -16.18 -10.65
C ALA A 178 -4.27 -16.48 -12.01
N SER A 179 -5.12 -15.61 -12.52
CA SER A 179 -5.67 -15.73 -13.88
C SER A 179 -4.59 -15.50 -14.95
N VAL A 180 -3.74 -14.48 -14.80
CA VAL A 180 -2.62 -14.21 -15.73
C VAL A 180 -1.66 -15.40 -15.78
N LYS A 181 -1.24 -15.93 -14.62
CA LYS A 181 -0.34 -17.09 -14.54
C LYS A 181 -0.89 -18.33 -15.26
N ARG A 182 -2.21 -18.53 -15.25
CA ARG A 182 -2.86 -19.66 -15.96
C ARG A 182 -2.95 -19.48 -17.47
N ILE A 183 -3.11 -18.25 -17.95
CA ILE A 183 -3.20 -17.95 -19.38
C ILE A 183 -1.81 -17.94 -20.03
N GLY A 184 -0.77 -17.59 -19.27
CA GLY A 184 0.60 -17.51 -19.78
C GLY A 184 0.83 -16.26 -20.64
N SER A 185 1.35 -16.44 -21.86
CA SER A 185 1.63 -15.32 -22.77
C SER A 185 0.34 -14.78 -23.41
N ALA A 186 -0.31 -13.83 -22.73
CA ALA A 186 -1.49 -13.14 -23.23
C ALA A 186 -1.11 -11.89 -24.04
N SER A 187 -1.81 -11.66 -25.16
CA SER A 187 -1.75 -10.37 -25.88
C SER A 187 -2.14 -9.21 -24.96
N ARG A 188 -1.58 -8.01 -25.21
CA ARG A 188 -1.86 -6.79 -24.42
C ARG A 188 -3.36 -6.48 -24.30
N THR A 189 -4.14 -6.75 -25.34
CA THR A 189 -5.60 -6.55 -25.33
C THR A 189 -6.30 -7.51 -24.36
N VAL A 190 -5.89 -8.78 -24.35
CA VAL A 190 -6.41 -9.80 -23.44
C VAL A 190 -6.06 -9.47 -22.00
N SER A 191 -4.83 -9.03 -21.72
CA SER A 191 -4.40 -8.60 -20.39
C SER A 191 -5.21 -7.40 -19.88
N THR A 192 -5.51 -6.44 -20.75
CA THR A 192 -6.31 -5.25 -20.38
C THR A 192 -7.76 -5.61 -20.07
N ALA A 193 -8.39 -6.44 -20.91
CA ALA A 193 -9.75 -6.91 -20.67
C ALA A 193 -9.84 -7.79 -19.41
N LEU A 194 -8.84 -8.65 -19.19
CA LEU A 194 -8.75 -9.47 -17.99
C LEU A 194 -8.62 -8.58 -16.74
N LEU A 195 -7.76 -7.56 -16.79
CA LEU A 195 -7.60 -6.62 -15.68
C LEU A 195 -8.92 -5.89 -15.40
N GLY A 196 -9.59 -5.36 -16.43
CA GLY A 196 -10.88 -4.69 -16.27
C GLY A 196 -11.95 -5.58 -15.62
N ASN A 197 -11.98 -6.87 -15.98
CA ASN A 197 -12.92 -7.83 -15.39
C ASN A 197 -12.58 -8.18 -13.93
N HIS A 198 -11.31 -8.14 -13.55
CA HIS A 198 -10.88 -8.57 -12.23
C HIS A 198 -10.63 -7.43 -11.24
N TYR A 199 -10.18 -6.27 -11.69
CA TYR A 199 -9.66 -5.16 -10.88
C TYR A 199 -9.93 -3.84 -11.61
N GLN A 200 -11.18 -3.36 -11.54
CA GLN A 200 -11.61 -2.10 -12.15
C GLN A 200 -11.38 -0.91 -11.21
N ILE A 201 -10.16 -0.79 -10.71
CA ILE A 201 -9.71 0.30 -9.84
C ILE A 201 -8.58 1.04 -10.56
N ASP A 202 -8.60 2.37 -10.47
CA ASP A 202 -7.64 3.26 -11.11
C ASP A 202 -6.22 3.02 -10.57
N LEU A 203 -5.34 2.52 -11.44
CA LEU A 203 -3.96 2.19 -11.08
C LEU A 203 -3.12 3.42 -10.75
N ASP A 204 -3.41 4.58 -11.34
CA ASP A 204 -2.66 5.81 -11.05
C ASP A 204 -2.97 6.29 -9.63
N ARG A 205 -4.21 6.13 -9.18
CA ARG A 205 -4.60 6.38 -7.77
C ARG A 205 -3.88 5.44 -6.81
N VAL A 206 -3.85 4.14 -7.11
CA VAL A 206 -3.14 3.15 -6.27
C VAL A 206 -1.63 3.41 -6.28
N GLN A 207 -1.06 3.77 -7.43
CA GLN A 207 0.34 4.16 -7.54
C GLN A 207 0.65 5.39 -6.70
N ASN A 208 -0.23 6.40 -6.68
CA ASN A 208 -0.06 7.57 -5.83
C ASN A 208 -0.04 7.18 -4.33
N LEU A 209 -0.93 6.28 -3.89
CA LEU A 209 -0.93 5.75 -2.51
C LEU A 209 0.35 4.97 -2.15
N ALA A 210 0.99 4.34 -3.13
CA ALA A 210 2.22 3.57 -2.93
C ALA A 210 3.49 4.44 -2.82
N LEU A 211 3.39 5.73 -3.19
CA LEU A 211 4.54 6.63 -3.22
C LEU A 211 5.20 6.78 -1.84
N PRO A 212 6.54 6.97 -1.81
CA PRO A 212 7.25 7.28 -0.58
C PRO A 212 6.77 8.60 0.04
N PHE A 213 6.88 8.72 1.37
CA PHE A 213 6.49 9.93 2.08
C PHE A 213 7.55 11.01 1.83
N SER A 214 7.17 12.06 1.10
CA SER A 214 8.09 13.12 0.68
C SER A 214 7.97 14.35 1.58
N LYS A 215 9.12 14.91 1.99
CA LYS A 215 9.19 16.23 2.63
C LYS A 215 9.21 17.27 1.53
N THR A 216 8.24 18.18 1.51
CA THR A 216 8.21 19.27 0.54
C THR A 216 8.31 20.63 1.24
N PRO A 217 9.50 21.02 1.74
CA PRO A 217 9.65 22.21 2.55
C PRO A 217 9.24 23.47 1.78
N ILE A 218 8.40 24.30 2.40
CA ILE A 218 8.08 25.64 1.90
C ILE A 218 9.03 26.61 2.60
N VAL A 219 10.01 27.15 1.87
CA VAL A 219 10.96 28.13 2.42
C VAL A 219 10.26 29.48 2.48
N SER A 220 9.98 30.00 3.68
CA SER A 220 9.52 31.37 3.88
C SER A 220 10.71 32.32 4.03
N LEU A 221 10.64 33.52 3.44
CA LEU A 221 11.66 34.57 3.61
C LEU A 221 11.78 35.08 5.07
N SER A 222 10.81 34.77 5.92
CA SER A 222 10.84 35.05 7.37
C SER A 222 11.67 34.04 8.16
N ASP A 223 11.98 32.88 7.58
CA ASP A 223 12.86 31.89 8.19
C ASP A 223 14.31 32.29 7.90
N SER A 224 14.82 33.25 8.67
CA SER A 224 16.24 33.55 8.69
C SER A 224 16.98 32.32 9.21
N ALA A 225 17.42 31.47 8.29
CA ALA A 225 18.52 30.56 8.55
C ALA A 225 19.67 31.43 9.06
N ALA A 226 20.08 31.21 10.31
CA ALA A 226 21.26 31.85 10.87
C ALA A 226 22.47 31.46 10.00
N VAL A 227 22.81 32.33 9.05
CA VAL A 227 24.06 32.28 8.32
C VAL A 227 25.13 32.65 9.33
N ALA A 228 25.74 31.65 9.95
CA ALA A 228 26.94 31.85 10.74
C ALA A 228 28.08 32.24 9.78
N THR A 229 28.38 33.53 9.74
CA THR A 229 29.63 34.06 9.16
C THR A 229 30.81 33.56 9.99
N PRO A 230 31.93 33.16 9.37
CA PRO A 230 33.11 32.75 10.11
C PRO A 230 33.88 34.01 10.53
N THR A 231 33.93 34.31 11.83
CA THR A 231 34.86 35.28 12.38
C THR A 231 35.71 34.69 13.50
N SER A 232 36.96 35.09 13.43
CA SER A 232 38.15 34.61 14.11
C SER A 232 38.22 34.92 15.61
N SER A 233 38.78 33.96 16.35
CA SER A 233 39.62 34.10 17.56
C SER A 233 39.27 35.17 18.59
N THR A 234 38.85 34.75 19.78
CA THR A 234 39.46 35.16 21.06
C THR A 234 39.02 34.24 22.20
N LYS A 235 39.92 34.08 23.17
CA LYS A 235 39.97 33.08 24.22
C LYS A 235 39.13 33.54 25.42
N GLY A 236 38.09 32.80 25.81
CA GLY A 236 37.29 33.09 27.01
C GLY A 236 36.51 31.86 27.47
N LYS A 237 36.80 31.37 28.67
CA LYS A 237 36.14 30.23 29.33
C LYS A 237 34.78 30.72 29.86
N ASP A 238 33.68 30.23 29.29
CA ASP A 238 32.42 30.05 30.01
C ASP A 238 31.62 28.92 29.38
N LYS A 239 31.26 27.94 30.22
CA LYS A 239 30.68 26.67 29.80
C LYS A 239 29.15 26.78 29.94
N VAL A 240 28.51 27.37 28.94
CA VAL A 240 27.06 27.24 28.70
C VAL A 240 26.88 26.24 27.57
N GLN A 241 26.28 25.08 27.88
CA GLN A 241 25.93 24.07 26.89
C GLN A 241 24.90 24.66 25.91
N PRO A 242 25.19 24.74 24.60
CA PRO A 242 24.15 25.02 23.63
C PRO A 242 23.24 23.78 23.55
N THR A 243 21.93 24.00 23.67
CA THR A 243 20.91 23.02 23.33
C THR A 243 21.17 22.50 21.91
N ASN A 244 21.49 21.21 21.81
CA ASN A 244 21.65 20.48 20.56
C ASN A 244 20.36 20.57 19.72
N GLN A 245 20.22 21.60 18.89
CA GLN A 245 19.48 21.46 17.63
C GLN A 245 20.33 20.55 16.74
N LYS A 246 20.15 19.23 16.91
CA LYS A 246 20.72 18.26 15.98
C LYS A 246 20.21 18.61 14.58
N ASN A 247 21.16 18.78 13.66
CA ASN A 247 20.96 18.96 12.23
C ASN A 247 19.73 18.19 11.71
N ALA A 248 18.75 18.91 11.16
CA ALA A 248 17.57 18.36 10.46
C ALA A 248 17.93 17.62 9.15
N ALA A 249 19.21 17.33 8.91
CA ALA A 249 19.78 16.88 7.65
C ALA A 249 19.82 15.35 7.46
N VAL A 250 19.22 14.54 8.34
CA VAL A 250 19.18 13.07 8.17
C VAL A 250 17.83 12.48 8.61
N MET A 251 16.72 13.09 8.18
CA MET A 251 15.38 12.51 8.41
C MET A 251 14.82 12.01 7.08
N PHE A 252 14.72 10.69 6.95
CA PHE A 252 14.10 10.02 5.83
C PHE A 252 12.73 9.51 6.29
N ALA A 253 11.60 10.10 5.87
CA ALA A 253 10.29 9.50 6.15
C ALA A 253 10.06 8.18 5.42
N ASN A 254 11.00 7.82 4.54
CA ASN A 254 11.09 6.48 3.98
C ASN A 254 11.66 5.47 4.96
N ASP A 255 12.24 5.88 6.09
CA ASP A 255 12.51 5.00 7.23
C ASP A 255 11.17 4.62 7.89
N LEU A 256 10.64 3.47 7.49
CA LEU A 256 9.36 2.93 7.94
C LEU A 256 9.35 2.71 9.46
N GLY A 257 10.50 2.38 10.06
CA GLY A 257 10.64 2.29 11.51
C GLY A 257 10.38 3.64 12.16
N SER A 258 10.99 4.71 11.66
CA SER A 258 10.79 6.07 12.17
C SER A 258 9.32 6.52 12.13
N VAL A 259 8.54 6.14 11.10
CA VAL A 259 7.08 6.41 10.97
C VAL A 259 6.30 5.88 12.18
N LEU A 260 6.73 4.75 12.73
CA LEU A 260 6.04 4.06 13.81
C LEU A 260 6.43 4.53 15.21
N THR A 261 7.35 5.50 15.32
CA THR A 261 7.75 6.08 16.61
C THR A 261 6.61 6.84 17.28
N SER A 262 6.58 6.84 18.61
CA SER A 262 5.62 7.63 19.40
C SER A 262 5.99 9.11 19.53
N ASP A 263 7.18 9.51 19.08
CA ASP A 263 7.69 10.88 19.20
C ASP A 263 7.11 11.79 18.11
N ASN A 264 6.04 12.51 18.44
CA ASN A 264 5.33 13.38 17.51
C ASN A 264 6.16 14.60 17.06
N ALA A 265 7.11 15.08 17.88
CA ALA A 265 7.91 16.26 17.56
C ALA A 265 8.81 16.05 16.33
N ARG A 266 9.10 14.79 15.99
CA ARG A 266 9.88 14.38 14.81
C ARG A 266 9.21 14.76 13.49
N TRP A 267 7.89 14.93 13.48
CA TRP A 267 7.13 15.21 12.26
C TRP A 267 6.96 16.70 11.97
N ASN A 268 7.58 17.57 12.77
CA ASN A 268 7.64 19.00 12.48
C ASN A 268 8.36 19.27 11.14
N GLY A 269 7.74 20.09 10.30
CA GLY A 269 8.18 20.41 8.94
C GLY A 269 7.79 19.36 7.87
N TRP A 270 7.02 18.32 8.22
CA TRP A 270 6.49 17.32 7.28
C TRP A 270 5.05 17.60 6.84
N GLY A 271 4.45 18.68 7.36
CA GLY A 271 3.09 19.10 7.01
C GLY A 271 2.99 19.97 5.77
N ASP A 272 4.10 20.48 5.25
CA ASP A 272 4.10 21.35 4.07
C ASP A 272 3.72 20.55 2.83
N ILE A 273 2.77 21.06 2.06
CA ILE A 273 2.34 20.45 0.79
C ILE A 273 2.73 21.38 -0.33
N LYS A 274 3.48 20.86 -1.31
CA LYS A 274 3.84 21.59 -2.52
C LYS A 274 3.69 20.68 -3.73
N VAL A 275 2.73 21.00 -4.61
CA VAL A 275 2.35 20.19 -5.77
C VAL A 275 2.41 21.04 -7.04
N PRO A 276 3.33 20.77 -7.98
CA PRO A 276 3.28 21.39 -9.30
C PRO A 276 2.14 20.76 -10.12
N TYR A 277 1.41 21.58 -10.87
CA TYR A 277 0.35 21.11 -11.76
C TYR A 277 0.33 21.91 -13.06
N THR A 278 -0.14 21.29 -14.14
CA THR A 278 -0.40 21.99 -15.40
C THR A 278 -1.88 22.35 -15.46
N ALA A 279 -2.19 23.64 -15.65
CA ALA A 279 -3.55 24.13 -15.77
C ALA A 279 -4.27 23.46 -16.95
N SER A 280 -5.45 22.90 -16.71
CA SER A 280 -6.30 22.40 -17.78
C SER A 280 -6.82 23.61 -18.58
N SER A 281 -6.34 23.79 -19.81
CA SER A 281 -6.84 24.84 -20.69
C SER A 281 -8.28 24.51 -21.04
N ALA A 282 -9.23 25.31 -20.55
CA ALA A 282 -10.61 25.30 -21.02
C ALA A 282 -10.68 25.89 -22.43
N ALA A 283 -10.08 25.22 -23.42
CA ALA A 283 -10.32 25.51 -24.81
C ALA A 283 -11.68 24.86 -25.16
N LYS A 284 -12.70 25.72 -25.28
CA LYS A 284 -13.97 25.40 -25.94
C LYS A 284 -13.68 24.57 -27.20
N ASP A 285 -14.42 23.48 -27.37
CA ASP A 285 -14.70 22.90 -28.68
C ASP A 285 -15.28 24.00 -29.58
N GLN A 286 -14.42 24.72 -30.29
CA GLN A 286 -14.77 25.41 -31.52
C GLN A 286 -14.11 24.62 -32.65
N PRO A 287 -14.89 24.06 -33.59
CA PRO A 287 -14.31 23.45 -34.78
C PRO A 287 -13.58 24.56 -35.55
N ILE A 288 -12.26 24.47 -35.59
CA ILE A 288 -11.45 25.30 -36.49
C ILE A 288 -11.88 24.95 -37.92
N PRO A 289 -12.36 25.91 -38.74
CA PRO A 289 -12.64 25.63 -40.13
C PRO A 289 -11.33 25.27 -40.83
N ALA A 290 -11.32 24.16 -41.56
CA ALA A 290 -10.18 23.74 -42.37
C ALA A 290 -9.79 24.89 -43.33
N ALA A 291 -8.65 25.52 -43.07
CA ALA A 291 -8.06 26.50 -43.96
C ALA A 291 -6.91 25.84 -44.73
N SER A 292 -7.19 25.65 -46.02
CA SER A 292 -6.34 25.32 -47.17
C SER A 292 -4.82 25.44 -47.03
N ASP A 293 -4.16 24.43 -47.60
CA ASP A 293 -2.75 24.34 -48.01
C ASP A 293 -2.09 25.70 -48.30
N ARG A 294 -1.05 26.02 -47.53
CA ARG A 294 0.02 26.92 -47.98
C ARG A 294 1.37 26.23 -47.77
N VAL A 295 1.88 25.73 -48.88
CA VAL A 295 3.26 25.29 -49.08
C VAL A 295 4.19 26.46 -48.75
N ALA A 296 5.03 26.31 -47.72
CA ALA A 296 6.16 27.20 -47.47
C ALA A 296 7.46 26.42 -47.70
N SER A 297 8.15 26.86 -48.75
CA SER A 297 9.39 26.35 -49.31
C SER A 297 10.58 26.37 -48.34
N SER A 298 11.24 25.23 -48.15
CA SER A 298 12.56 25.14 -47.53
C SER A 298 13.64 25.46 -48.57
N MET A 299 14.25 26.65 -48.47
CA MET A 299 15.49 26.96 -49.19
C MET A 299 16.71 26.78 -48.28
N PRO A 300 17.75 26.04 -48.71
CA PRO A 300 19.01 25.93 -47.98
C PRO A 300 19.95 27.10 -48.32
N SER A 301 20.60 27.67 -47.31
CA SER A 301 21.61 28.71 -47.50
C SER A 301 23.02 28.09 -47.63
N THR A 302 23.62 28.27 -48.80
CA THR A 302 24.99 27.87 -49.16
C THR A 302 26.07 28.88 -48.68
N PRO A 303 27.38 28.48 -48.70
CA PRO A 303 28.43 28.95 -47.78
C PRO A 303 29.51 29.90 -48.40
N THR A 304 30.66 30.00 -47.70
CA THR A 304 32.06 30.38 -48.09
C THR A 304 32.56 31.84 -47.93
N PRO A 305 33.90 32.12 -47.79
CA PRO A 305 35.06 31.23 -47.54
C PRO A 305 36.29 31.74 -46.69
N LEU A 306 37.19 30.78 -46.39
CA LEU A 306 38.69 30.78 -46.48
C LEU A 306 39.59 31.46 -45.42
N ARG A 307 40.42 30.65 -44.72
CA ARG A 307 41.88 30.54 -44.97
C ARG A 307 42.57 29.37 -44.22
N ARG A 308 43.30 28.54 -44.98
CA ARG A 308 44.63 27.88 -44.74
C ARG A 308 44.97 27.33 -43.33
N SER A 309 45.56 26.15 -43.12
CA SER A 309 46.23 25.15 -43.99
C SER A 309 46.58 23.92 -43.12
N THR A 310 46.48 22.72 -43.71
CA THR A 310 47.37 21.52 -43.61
C THR A 310 48.21 21.32 -42.32
N THR A 311 48.25 20.15 -41.67
CA THR A 311 48.82 18.87 -42.17
C THR A 311 48.50 17.67 -41.25
N ALA A 312 48.21 16.53 -41.90
CA ALA A 312 48.67 15.16 -41.62
C ALA A 312 48.41 14.44 -40.27
N GLY A 313 47.87 13.21 -40.36
CA GLY A 313 48.47 12.07 -39.67
C GLY A 313 47.59 11.23 -38.73
N SER A 314 46.86 10.28 -39.29
CA SER A 314 46.80 8.85 -38.93
C SER A 314 46.85 8.36 -37.45
N GLN A 315 45.79 7.62 -37.10
CA GLN A 315 45.79 6.29 -36.44
C GLN A 315 46.20 6.10 -34.95
N HIS A 316 45.20 5.60 -34.22
CA HIS A 316 45.19 4.33 -33.44
C HIS A 316 45.71 4.29 -31.98
N ASN A 317 44.84 3.69 -31.16
CA ASN A 317 45.05 2.90 -29.92
C ASN A 317 45.55 3.54 -28.61
N THR A 318 44.64 3.44 -27.62
CA THR A 318 44.76 3.05 -26.19
C THR A 318 46.02 2.27 -25.74
N PRO A 319 46.31 2.00 -24.44
CA PRO A 319 45.68 2.42 -23.15
C PRO A 319 46.68 2.74 -21.97
N ARG A 320 46.11 3.11 -20.81
CA ARG A 320 46.51 2.83 -19.38
C ARG A 320 47.98 2.94 -18.94
N SER A 321 48.22 3.75 -17.88
CA SER A 321 48.55 3.35 -16.48
C SER A 321 49.11 4.59 -15.73
N ALA A 322 48.46 5.09 -14.67
CA ALA A 322 48.74 4.85 -13.23
C ALA A 322 49.34 6.07 -12.48
N ARG A 323 48.68 6.39 -11.34
CA ARG A 323 49.18 7.02 -10.08
C ARG A 323 49.67 8.48 -10.16
N GLN A 324 48.86 9.46 -9.69
CA GLN A 324 48.86 10.12 -8.35
C GLN A 324 50.02 11.14 -8.17
N PRO A 325 49.95 12.19 -7.33
CA PRO A 325 48.85 12.84 -6.58
C PRO A 325 48.80 14.40 -6.68
N GLY A 326 47.72 14.99 -6.16
CA GLY A 326 47.62 16.28 -5.44
C GLY A 326 48.26 17.58 -5.98
N ALA A 327 47.42 18.52 -6.40
CA ALA A 327 47.48 19.93 -5.98
C ALA A 327 46.20 20.67 -6.42
N GLU A 328 45.66 21.44 -5.48
CA GLU A 328 44.51 22.33 -5.62
C GLU A 328 44.82 23.47 -6.61
N ASP A 329 43.86 23.85 -7.46
CA ASP A 329 43.57 25.28 -7.72
C ASP A 329 42.32 25.47 -8.61
N ILE A 330 41.29 26.05 -7.97
CA ILE A 330 40.47 27.18 -8.43
C ILE A 330 39.88 27.10 -9.86
N SER A 331 38.59 26.74 -9.93
CA SER A 331 37.73 27.00 -11.10
C SER A 331 37.39 28.51 -11.20
N PRO A 332 37.50 29.15 -12.38
CA PRO A 332 37.09 30.54 -12.52
C PRO A 332 35.58 30.65 -12.73
N LEU A 333 34.99 31.53 -11.92
CA LEU A 333 33.66 32.09 -12.03
C LEU A 333 33.46 32.68 -13.43
N SER A 334 32.43 32.22 -14.15
CA SER A 334 31.99 32.89 -15.37
C SER A 334 30.95 33.98 -15.05
N VAL A 335 31.25 35.15 -15.59
CA VAL A 335 30.64 36.45 -15.33
C VAL A 335 29.22 36.54 -15.90
N ARG A 336 28.29 37.01 -15.07
CA ARG A 336 26.95 37.45 -15.46
C ARG A 336 27.06 38.72 -16.31
N GLN A 337 26.51 38.72 -17.53
CA GLN A 337 26.12 39.95 -18.23
C GLN A 337 24.60 40.02 -18.41
N PRO A 338 24.00 41.22 -18.34
CA PRO A 338 22.55 41.39 -18.28
C PRO A 338 21.93 41.69 -19.65
N GLY A 339 20.69 41.21 -19.86
CA GLY A 339 19.71 41.83 -20.75
C GLY A 339 19.42 41.08 -22.05
N ASN A 340 18.27 40.40 -22.11
CA ASN A 340 17.22 40.76 -23.07
C ASN A 340 15.86 40.23 -22.59
N PHE A 341 14.97 41.16 -22.25
CA PHE A 341 13.56 40.91 -22.01
C PHE A 341 12.89 40.59 -23.35
N GLY A 342 12.18 39.47 -23.43
CA GLY A 342 11.29 39.23 -24.57
C GLY A 342 11.06 37.77 -24.94
N GLU A 343 10.77 36.89 -23.98
CA GLU A 343 10.06 35.63 -24.26
C GLU A 343 9.22 35.28 -23.02
N GLN A 344 7.98 35.78 -22.97
CA GLN A 344 6.96 35.22 -22.10
C GLN A 344 6.64 33.82 -22.62
N ALA A 345 7.44 32.83 -22.21
CA ALA A 345 7.03 31.45 -22.29
C ALA A 345 5.78 31.30 -21.42
N ASN A 346 4.66 30.97 -22.04
CA ASN A 346 3.42 30.58 -21.36
C ASN A 346 3.71 29.49 -20.33
N SER A 347 3.92 29.86 -19.07
CA SER A 347 4.05 28.91 -17.95
C SER A 347 2.65 28.38 -17.63
N SER A 348 2.16 27.42 -18.42
CA SER A 348 0.97 26.62 -18.08
C SER A 348 1.19 25.77 -16.82
N GLN A 349 2.44 25.67 -16.36
CA GLN A 349 2.82 25.08 -15.09
C GLN A 349 2.56 26.07 -13.95
N ARG A 350 1.76 25.64 -12.98
CA ARG A 350 1.39 26.35 -11.75
C ARG A 350 1.85 25.54 -10.55
N LEU A 351 1.88 26.19 -9.39
CA LEU A 351 2.25 25.58 -8.12
C LEU A 351 1.09 25.74 -7.14
N PHE A 352 0.74 24.67 -6.43
CA PHE A 352 -0.18 24.68 -5.31
C PHE A 352 0.59 24.37 -4.03
N ASP A 353 0.54 25.27 -3.05
CA ASP A 353 1.24 25.15 -1.79
C ASP A 353 0.35 25.39 -0.56
N LEU A 354 0.56 24.60 0.49
CA LEU A 354 -0.09 24.72 1.78
C LEU A 354 0.96 24.58 2.90
N PRO A 355 1.24 25.64 3.65
CA PRO A 355 2.11 25.59 4.83
C PRO A 355 1.58 24.63 5.90
N GLN A 356 2.51 23.98 6.62
CA GLN A 356 2.19 23.06 7.70
C GLN A 356 1.26 23.68 8.75
N SER A 357 1.43 24.95 9.11
CA SER A 357 0.58 25.62 10.12
C SER A 357 -0.90 25.62 9.71
N ILE A 358 -1.18 25.80 8.42
CA ILE A 358 -2.51 25.74 7.84
C ILE A 358 -2.98 24.28 7.77
N VAL A 359 -2.12 23.38 7.29
CA VAL A 359 -2.43 21.94 7.21
C VAL A 359 -2.76 21.37 8.59
N ALA A 360 -2.08 21.78 9.65
CA ALA A 360 -2.34 21.30 11.01
C ALA A 360 -3.69 21.80 11.55
N SER A 361 -3.99 23.09 11.36
CA SER A 361 -5.15 23.77 11.98
C SER A 361 -6.47 23.64 11.21
N THR A 362 -6.43 23.32 9.91
CA THR A 362 -7.60 23.35 9.02
C THR A 362 -8.10 21.94 8.71
N SER A 363 -9.41 21.73 8.53
CA SER A 363 -9.94 20.42 8.12
C SER A 363 -9.42 20.01 6.74
N ILE A 364 -9.31 18.71 6.47
CA ILE A 364 -8.82 18.23 5.17
C ILE A 364 -9.74 18.65 4.01
N TYR A 365 -11.05 18.73 4.24
CA TYR A 365 -12.03 19.11 3.22
C TYR A 365 -11.91 20.57 2.80
N GLU A 366 -11.69 21.47 3.77
CA GLU A 366 -11.48 22.88 3.49
C GLU A 366 -10.13 23.10 2.78
N LEU A 367 -9.11 22.29 3.08
CA LEU A 367 -7.83 22.33 2.34
C LEU A 367 -8.02 21.86 0.90
N LEU A 368 -8.84 20.84 0.66
CA LEU A 368 -9.17 20.34 -0.68
C LEU A 368 -10.02 21.33 -1.48
N SER A 369 -10.93 22.08 -0.84
CA SER A 369 -11.71 23.11 -1.52
C SER A 369 -10.86 24.30 -1.99
N ARG A 370 -9.62 24.45 -1.48
CA ARG A 370 -8.65 25.45 -1.97
C ARG A 370 -7.96 25.01 -3.27
N CYS A 371 -8.12 23.75 -3.70
CA CYS A 371 -7.57 23.32 -4.99
C CYS A 371 -8.21 24.10 -6.15
N PRO A 372 -7.42 24.71 -7.04
CA PRO A 372 -7.92 25.44 -8.19
C PRO A 372 -8.86 24.62 -9.09
N GLU A 373 -9.86 25.26 -9.68
CA GLU A 373 -10.83 24.59 -10.57
C GLU A 373 -10.13 23.96 -11.79
N ASP A 374 -9.13 24.63 -12.34
CA ASP A 374 -8.33 24.22 -13.49
C ASP A 374 -7.30 23.12 -13.18
N MET A 375 -7.16 22.70 -11.92
CA MET A 375 -6.28 21.60 -11.55
C MET A 375 -6.87 20.24 -12.03
N PRO A 376 -6.10 19.42 -12.77
CA PRO A 376 -6.56 18.10 -13.22
C PRO A 376 -6.97 17.17 -12.08
N ALA A 377 -7.93 16.28 -12.33
CA ALA A 377 -8.44 15.34 -11.33
C ALA A 377 -7.35 14.42 -10.75
N SER A 378 -6.39 13.98 -11.56
CA SER A 378 -5.24 13.18 -11.12
C SER A 378 -4.34 13.94 -10.13
N THR A 379 -4.12 15.24 -10.38
CA THR A 379 -3.34 16.09 -9.47
C THR A 379 -4.12 16.46 -8.21
N LYS A 380 -5.45 16.66 -8.30
CA LYS A 380 -6.31 16.80 -7.11
C LYS A 380 -6.24 15.57 -6.21
N TYR A 381 -6.17 14.37 -6.79
CA TYR A 381 -5.95 13.14 -6.04
C TYR A 381 -4.55 13.06 -5.40
N ASP A 382 -3.50 13.55 -6.09
CA ASP A 382 -2.16 13.68 -5.49
C ASP A 382 -2.20 14.60 -4.25
N VAL A 383 -2.88 15.75 -4.34
CA VAL A 383 -3.07 16.65 -3.19
C VAL A 383 -3.82 15.95 -2.05
N LEU A 384 -4.89 15.20 -2.35
CA LEU A 384 -5.62 14.42 -1.34
C LEU A 384 -4.71 13.42 -0.63
N ASN A 385 -3.91 12.65 -1.36
CA ASN A 385 -3.01 11.67 -0.73
C ASN A 385 -1.93 12.36 0.11
N ARG A 386 -1.34 13.45 -0.38
CA ARG A 386 -0.37 14.24 0.41
C ARG A 386 -0.98 14.82 1.67
N LEU A 387 -2.22 15.30 1.61
CA LEU A 387 -2.96 15.75 2.78
C LEU A 387 -3.21 14.63 3.78
N ARG A 388 -3.64 13.44 3.32
CA ARG A 388 -3.81 12.26 4.20
C ARG A 388 -2.51 11.92 4.92
N VAL A 389 -1.40 11.86 4.21
CA VAL A 389 -0.07 11.57 4.77
C VAL A 389 0.36 12.68 5.73
N ALA A 390 0.31 13.95 5.33
CA ALA A 390 0.68 15.07 6.18
C ALA A 390 -0.13 15.10 7.49
N LYS A 391 -1.45 14.95 7.40
CA LYS A 391 -2.34 14.85 8.57
C LYS A 391 -1.99 13.65 9.45
N ALA A 392 -1.69 12.50 8.85
CA ALA A 392 -1.31 11.30 9.59
C ALA A 392 0.03 11.46 10.33
N LEU A 393 1.03 12.04 9.69
CA LEU A 393 2.36 12.29 10.26
C LEU A 393 2.30 13.28 11.43
N LEU A 394 1.55 14.38 11.27
CA LEU A 394 1.32 15.38 12.31
C LEU A 394 0.36 14.91 13.42
N GLY A 395 -0.36 13.81 13.19
CA GLY A 395 -1.30 13.22 14.12
C GLY A 395 -0.62 12.31 15.15
N GLY A 396 -1.29 11.19 15.45
CA GLY A 396 -0.85 10.20 16.43
C GLY A 396 -0.12 9.01 15.82
N ALA A 397 0.37 8.12 16.68
CA ALA A 397 1.00 6.87 16.26
C ALA A 397 0.05 5.99 15.43
N GLU A 398 -1.23 5.93 15.81
CA GLU A 398 -2.24 5.16 15.09
C GLU A 398 -2.47 5.66 13.66
N SER A 399 -2.61 6.98 13.47
CA SER A 399 -2.77 7.54 12.12
C SER A 399 -1.54 7.29 11.25
N ARG A 400 -0.33 7.35 11.83
CA ARG A 400 0.92 6.99 11.13
C ARG A 400 0.97 5.51 10.75
N GLN A 401 0.57 4.63 11.65
CA GLN A 401 0.44 3.18 11.38
C GLN A 401 -0.52 2.92 10.23
N GLN A 402 -1.69 3.57 10.24
CA GLN A 402 -2.69 3.43 9.17
C GLN A 402 -2.17 3.98 7.83
N ALA A 403 -1.50 5.14 7.81
CA ALA A 403 -0.91 5.70 6.59
C ALA A 403 0.18 4.78 6.00
N LEU A 404 1.03 4.21 6.87
CA LEU A 404 2.02 3.22 6.45
C LEU A 404 1.32 1.97 5.88
N ALA A 405 0.32 1.44 6.58
CA ALA A 405 -0.42 0.26 6.14
C ALA A 405 -1.12 0.46 4.79
N VAL A 406 -1.73 1.63 4.56
CA VAL A 406 -2.30 2.02 3.26
C VAL A 406 -1.23 1.97 2.16
N ARG A 407 -0.05 2.55 2.42
CA ARG A 407 1.07 2.52 1.46
C ARG A 407 1.51 1.08 1.15
N LEU A 408 1.70 0.25 2.18
CA LEU A 408 2.14 -1.15 2.01
C LEU A 408 1.11 -2.00 1.25
N LEU A 409 -0.19 -1.81 1.53
CA LEU A 409 -1.25 -2.49 0.78
C LEU A 409 -1.36 -1.99 -0.66
N ALA A 410 -1.16 -0.70 -0.92
CA ALA A 410 -1.10 -0.17 -2.28
C ALA A 410 0.05 -0.80 -3.08
N ILE A 411 1.24 -0.93 -2.48
CA ILE A 411 2.37 -1.67 -3.08
C ILE A 411 1.98 -3.14 -3.34
N THR A 412 1.32 -3.80 -2.37
CA THR A 412 0.86 -5.20 -2.50
C THR A 412 -0.08 -5.36 -3.70
N ASN A 413 -1.07 -4.47 -3.85
CA ASN A 413 -2.00 -4.47 -4.97
C ASN A 413 -1.25 -4.34 -6.32
N LEU A 414 -0.32 -3.38 -6.41
CA LEU A 414 0.47 -3.16 -7.63
C LEU A 414 1.40 -4.33 -7.94
N ALA A 415 1.96 -4.99 -6.92
CA ALA A 415 2.82 -6.15 -7.09
C ALA A 415 2.06 -7.38 -7.61
N TYR A 416 0.77 -7.51 -7.29
CA TYR A 416 -0.08 -8.53 -7.92
C TYR A 416 -0.46 -8.19 -9.37
N ILE A 417 -0.56 -6.91 -9.72
CA ILE A 417 -1.07 -6.45 -11.02
C ILE A 417 0.04 -6.33 -12.07
N HIS A 418 1.18 -5.74 -11.70
CA HIS A 418 2.22 -5.40 -12.65
C HIS A 418 3.16 -6.58 -12.92
N PRO A 419 3.53 -6.82 -14.19
CA PRO A 419 4.72 -7.59 -14.52
C PRO A 419 5.95 -6.99 -13.85
N GLU A 420 6.97 -7.83 -13.58
CA GLU A 420 8.16 -7.44 -12.83
C GLU A 420 8.81 -6.15 -13.35
N SER A 421 9.07 -6.05 -14.66
CA SER A 421 9.71 -4.85 -15.25
C SER A 421 8.93 -3.56 -14.97
N THR A 422 7.60 -3.60 -15.13
CA THR A 422 6.72 -2.45 -14.85
C THR A 422 6.68 -2.13 -13.37
N PHE A 423 6.65 -3.14 -12.50
CA PHE A 423 6.66 -2.93 -11.05
C PHE A 423 7.97 -2.26 -10.59
N LEU A 424 9.11 -2.72 -11.09
CA LEU A 424 10.42 -2.14 -10.80
C LEU A 424 10.51 -0.68 -11.27
N GLU A 425 10.01 -0.38 -12.48
CA GLU A 425 10.06 0.97 -13.06
C GLU A 425 9.07 1.95 -12.41
N LYS A 426 7.86 1.51 -12.07
CA LYS A 426 6.79 2.40 -11.59
C LYS A 426 6.69 2.50 -10.08
N VAL A 427 7.01 1.42 -9.36
CA VAL A 427 6.80 1.33 -7.91
C VAL A 427 8.12 1.37 -7.15
N LEU A 428 9.12 0.57 -7.56
CA LEU A 428 10.42 0.48 -6.89
C LEU A 428 11.50 1.40 -7.49
N ARG A 429 11.14 2.38 -8.31
CA ARG A 429 12.11 3.32 -8.88
C ARG A 429 12.91 4.04 -7.80
N HIS A 430 12.21 4.68 -6.87
CA HIS A 430 12.83 5.39 -5.76
C HIS A 430 13.59 4.44 -4.82
N ASP A 431 13.10 3.22 -4.67
CA ASP A 431 13.71 2.20 -3.82
C ASP A 431 15.10 1.78 -4.33
N ASN A 432 15.28 1.67 -5.64
CA ASN A 432 16.56 1.32 -6.26
C ASN A 432 17.66 2.37 -6.03
N ASP A 433 17.28 3.62 -5.84
CA ASP A 433 18.20 4.73 -5.61
C ASP A 433 18.64 4.81 -4.13
N GLU A 434 17.97 4.06 -3.24
CA GLU A 434 18.25 4.05 -1.80
C GLU A 434 19.38 3.07 -1.42
N THR A 435 20.08 3.39 -0.33
CA THR A 435 21.04 2.44 0.27
C THR A 435 20.31 1.20 0.80
N ARG A 436 20.98 0.04 0.82
CA ARG A 436 20.41 -1.26 1.22
C ARG A 436 19.54 -1.21 2.50
N ARG A 437 19.97 -0.50 3.54
CA ARG A 437 19.21 -0.36 4.79
C ARG A 437 17.83 0.28 4.61
N TYR A 438 17.70 1.20 3.66
CA TYR A 438 16.46 1.92 3.37
C TYR A 438 15.71 1.34 2.16
N GLN A 439 16.17 0.23 1.59
CA GLN A 439 15.39 -0.50 0.60
C GLN A 439 14.23 -1.24 1.26
N LEU A 440 13.11 -1.31 0.55
CA LEU A 440 11.82 -1.78 1.05
C LEU A 440 11.94 -3.16 1.71
N ALA A 441 12.60 -4.13 1.08
CA ALA A 441 12.73 -5.48 1.62
C ALA A 441 13.41 -5.50 3.02
N TYR A 442 14.47 -4.73 3.20
CA TYR A 442 15.21 -4.66 4.45
C TYR A 442 14.40 -3.93 5.53
N GLN A 443 13.73 -2.85 5.16
CA GLN A 443 12.86 -2.14 6.09
C GLN A 443 11.67 -2.99 6.56
N LEU A 444 11.05 -3.74 5.64
CA LEU A 444 9.98 -4.67 5.97
C LEU A 444 10.46 -5.79 6.92
N ALA A 445 11.67 -6.33 6.72
CA ALA A 445 12.25 -7.32 7.63
C ALA A 445 12.48 -6.77 9.04
N GLU A 446 12.93 -5.51 9.17
CA GLU A 446 13.08 -4.85 10.47
C GLU A 446 11.73 -4.66 11.20
N LEU A 447 10.64 -4.40 10.47
CA LEU A 447 9.31 -4.20 11.08
C LEU A 447 8.72 -5.47 11.73
N ILE A 448 9.14 -6.65 11.29
CA ILE A 448 8.71 -7.93 11.91
C ILE A 448 9.71 -8.43 12.95
N HIS A 449 10.92 -7.86 12.97
CA HIS A 449 11.93 -8.21 13.94
C HIS A 449 11.53 -7.66 15.32
N PRO A 450 11.49 -8.50 16.36
CA PRO A 450 11.14 -8.04 17.69
C PRO A 450 12.08 -6.93 18.19
N PRO A 451 11.54 -5.90 18.85
CA PRO A 451 12.33 -4.79 19.31
C PRO A 451 13.40 -5.27 20.31
N ALA A 452 14.65 -4.84 20.12
CA ALA A 452 15.61 -4.78 21.23
C ALA A 452 15.03 -3.91 22.35
N ASP A 453 15.38 -4.16 23.60
CA ASP A 453 14.87 -3.41 24.77
C ASP A 453 14.80 -1.90 24.49
N GLY A 454 13.58 -1.35 24.52
CA GLY A 454 13.29 0.07 24.29
C GLY A 454 13.01 0.50 22.83
N SER A 455 12.93 -0.40 21.86
CA SER A 455 12.57 -0.08 20.46
C SER A 455 11.08 -0.27 20.14
N ILE A 456 10.69 0.18 18.94
CA ILE A 456 9.29 0.37 18.53
C ILE A 456 8.57 -0.97 18.46
N GLN A 457 7.46 -1.09 19.17
CA GLN A 457 6.62 -2.27 19.12
C GLN A 457 5.63 -2.15 17.96
N VAL A 458 5.92 -2.83 16.84
CA VAL A 458 5.03 -2.85 15.68
C VAL A 458 3.82 -3.75 15.97
N PRO A 459 2.57 -3.28 15.81
CA PRO A 459 1.38 -4.10 16.02
C PRO A 459 1.31 -5.34 15.10
N LEU A 460 0.73 -6.44 15.59
CA LEU A 460 0.66 -7.70 14.83
C LEU A 460 -0.17 -7.59 13.55
N TRP A 461 -1.25 -6.81 13.54
CA TRP A 461 -2.03 -6.57 12.33
C TRP A 461 -1.20 -5.89 11.22
N LEU A 462 -0.27 -4.99 11.58
CA LEU A 462 0.62 -4.33 10.64
C LEU A 462 1.74 -5.27 10.20
N GLN A 463 2.32 -6.03 11.13
CA GLN A 463 3.28 -7.09 10.78
C GLN A 463 2.67 -8.11 9.81
N SER A 464 1.37 -8.42 9.94
CA SER A 464 0.67 -9.32 9.01
C SER A 464 0.67 -8.76 7.58
N ILE A 465 0.45 -7.46 7.41
CA ILE A 465 0.54 -6.78 6.09
C ILE A 465 1.98 -6.85 5.56
N VAL A 466 2.96 -6.61 6.42
CA VAL A 466 4.39 -6.67 6.07
C VAL A 466 4.80 -8.06 5.59
N LEU A 467 4.42 -9.12 6.32
CA LEU A 467 4.70 -10.52 5.95
C LEU A 467 4.09 -10.88 4.59
N ALA A 468 2.83 -10.49 4.37
CA ALA A 468 2.17 -10.71 3.09
C ALA A 468 2.88 -9.95 1.96
N LEU A 469 3.30 -8.70 2.17
CA LEU A 469 4.02 -7.93 1.16
C LEU A 469 5.39 -8.53 0.84
N LEU A 470 6.13 -9.01 1.84
CA LEU A 470 7.41 -9.72 1.63
C LEU A 470 7.20 -10.96 0.74
N GLU A 471 6.13 -11.72 0.95
CA GLU A 471 5.80 -12.90 0.14
C GLU A 471 5.47 -12.51 -1.30
N VAL A 472 4.73 -11.42 -1.49
CA VAL A 472 4.39 -10.95 -2.84
C VAL A 472 5.64 -10.47 -3.57
N ILE A 473 6.50 -9.68 -2.92
CA ILE A 473 7.74 -9.17 -3.50
C ILE A 473 8.70 -10.31 -3.87
N SER A 474 8.77 -11.38 -3.07
CA SER A 474 9.63 -12.53 -3.39
C SER A 474 9.18 -13.31 -4.63
N ASN A 475 7.98 -13.08 -5.17
CA ASN A 475 7.63 -13.63 -6.49
C ASN A 475 8.44 -13.02 -7.64
N TYR A 476 9.10 -11.87 -7.43
CA TYR A 476 9.95 -11.24 -8.42
C TYR A 476 11.39 -11.76 -8.29
N ALA A 477 11.92 -12.32 -9.38
CA ALA A 477 13.25 -12.92 -9.42
C ALA A 477 14.34 -11.91 -9.03
N ALA A 478 14.19 -10.64 -9.42
CA ALA A 478 15.12 -9.55 -9.12
C ALA A 478 15.08 -9.07 -7.66
N ARG A 479 14.11 -9.54 -6.85
CA ARG A 479 13.94 -9.17 -5.43
C ARG A 479 13.98 -10.33 -4.46
N TYR A 480 13.86 -11.55 -4.96
CA TYR A 480 13.88 -12.76 -4.15
C TYR A 480 15.12 -12.84 -3.23
N GLN A 481 16.31 -12.57 -3.77
CA GLN A 481 17.56 -12.60 -2.99
C GLN A 481 17.65 -11.49 -1.95
N ASP A 482 17.07 -10.31 -2.23
CA ASP A 482 17.01 -9.22 -1.25
C ASP A 482 16.12 -9.60 -0.06
N VAL A 483 14.97 -10.25 -0.32
CA VAL A 483 14.08 -10.73 0.74
C VAL A 483 14.76 -11.82 1.59
N LEU A 484 15.42 -12.80 0.97
CA LEU A 484 16.16 -13.84 1.70
C LEU A 484 17.26 -13.25 2.59
N SER A 485 18.02 -12.29 2.05
CA SER A 485 19.12 -11.63 2.75
C SER A 485 18.59 -10.75 3.89
N ALA A 486 17.54 -9.98 3.65
CA ALA A 486 16.90 -9.14 4.66
C ALA A 486 16.37 -9.96 5.84
N LEU A 487 15.79 -11.13 5.57
CA LEU A 487 15.23 -12.01 6.59
C LEU A 487 16.28 -12.92 7.26
N ASN A 488 17.51 -12.95 6.75
CA ASN A 488 18.53 -13.95 7.11
C ASN A 488 17.94 -15.38 7.13
N ALA A 489 17.21 -15.72 6.06
CA ALA A 489 16.30 -16.88 6.05
C ALA A 489 17.00 -18.24 6.22
N ASN A 490 18.27 -18.35 5.82
CA ASN A 490 19.10 -19.55 5.92
C ASN A 490 20.00 -19.59 7.17
N VAL A 491 19.78 -18.69 8.14
CA VAL A 491 20.59 -18.60 9.37
C VAL A 491 19.73 -19.02 10.57
N ASN A 492 20.23 -19.94 11.40
CA ASN A 492 19.49 -20.42 12.58
C ASN A 492 19.01 -19.28 13.49
N HIS A 493 19.88 -18.30 13.76
CA HIS A 493 19.59 -17.10 14.55
C HIS A 493 19.11 -15.91 13.70
N GLY A 494 18.75 -16.12 12.44
CA GLY A 494 18.20 -15.10 11.55
C GLY A 494 16.80 -14.64 11.96
N ILE A 495 16.36 -13.50 11.39
CA ILE A 495 15.08 -12.86 11.71
C ILE A 495 13.92 -13.83 11.48
N LEU A 496 13.88 -14.50 10.32
CA LEU A 496 12.79 -15.41 9.98
C LEU A 496 12.63 -16.54 11.01
N LEU A 497 13.69 -17.31 11.27
CA LEU A 497 13.63 -18.44 12.20
C LEU A 497 13.39 -18.00 13.64
N TYR A 498 13.88 -16.82 14.04
CA TYR A 498 13.55 -16.24 15.34
C TYR A 498 12.05 -15.92 15.48
N VAL A 499 11.47 -15.26 14.49
CA VAL A 499 10.04 -14.92 14.47
C VAL A 499 9.16 -16.17 14.45
N ILE A 500 9.55 -17.21 13.70
CA ILE A 500 8.85 -18.51 13.71
C ILE A 500 8.92 -19.14 15.10
N ARG A 501 10.08 -19.20 15.76
CA ARG A 501 10.17 -19.74 17.13
C ARG A 501 9.31 -18.95 18.12
N LYS A 502 9.23 -17.63 17.98
CA LYS A 502 8.30 -16.80 18.78
C LYS A 502 6.83 -17.19 18.52
N ALA A 503 6.46 -17.44 17.27
CA ALA A 503 5.12 -17.94 16.93
C ALA A 503 4.83 -19.30 17.57
N VAL A 504 5.79 -20.24 17.53
CA VAL A 504 5.67 -21.57 18.14
C VAL A 504 5.58 -21.50 19.67
N ALA A 505 6.37 -20.64 20.31
CA ALA A 505 6.28 -20.41 21.75
C ALA A 505 4.87 -19.92 22.14
N GLY A 506 4.28 -19.01 21.36
CA GLY A 506 2.91 -18.54 21.54
C GLY A 506 1.80 -19.56 21.26
N MET A 507 2.15 -20.78 20.79
CA MET A 507 1.19 -21.89 20.65
C MET A 507 1.13 -22.76 21.91
N LYS A 508 2.11 -22.69 22.81
CA LYS A 508 2.19 -23.52 24.03
C LYS A 508 1.30 -22.97 25.15
N THR A 509 0.03 -22.72 24.85
CA THR A 509 -0.98 -22.27 25.81
C THR A 509 -1.87 -23.43 26.23
N ASP A 510 -2.13 -23.55 27.53
CA ASP A 510 -3.06 -24.52 28.10
C ASP A 510 -4.50 -24.00 28.15
N GLU A 511 -4.69 -22.69 27.92
CA GLU A 511 -6.03 -22.08 27.86
C GLU A 511 -6.78 -22.53 26.59
N PRO A 512 -8.02 -23.06 26.74
CA PRO A 512 -8.82 -23.48 25.60
C PRO A 512 -9.26 -22.26 24.77
N ASP A 513 -9.01 -22.31 23.47
CA ASP A 513 -9.32 -21.21 22.55
C ASP A 513 -10.64 -21.48 21.84
N ARG A 514 -11.73 -21.10 22.51
CA ARG A 514 -13.11 -21.27 22.04
C ARG A 514 -13.60 -20.15 21.12
N GLY A 515 -12.74 -19.23 20.70
CA GLY A 515 -13.12 -18.16 19.79
C GLY A 515 -13.57 -18.70 18.44
N ILE A 516 -14.64 -18.12 17.87
CA ILE A 516 -15.07 -18.43 16.50
C ILE A 516 -14.48 -17.48 15.47
N HIS A 517 -13.81 -16.42 15.93
CA HIS A 517 -13.24 -15.37 15.10
C HIS A 517 -11.73 -15.51 14.94
N THR A 518 -11.25 -15.24 13.74
CA THR A 518 -9.82 -15.12 13.44
C THR A 518 -9.27 -13.92 14.21
N THR A 519 -8.27 -14.16 15.05
CA THR A 519 -7.59 -13.11 15.82
C THR A 519 -6.43 -12.49 15.03
N GLU A 520 -5.93 -11.33 15.46
CA GLU A 520 -4.72 -10.74 14.87
C GLU A 520 -3.52 -11.69 14.91
N VAL A 521 -3.39 -12.47 15.99
CA VAL A 521 -2.32 -13.47 16.15
C VAL A 521 -2.48 -14.63 15.17
N ASP A 522 -3.72 -15.08 14.92
CA ASP A 522 -4.01 -16.12 13.93
C ASP A 522 -3.64 -15.66 12.51
N GLN A 523 -3.99 -14.42 12.14
CA GLN A 523 -3.63 -13.85 10.84
C GLN A 523 -2.11 -13.68 10.68
N TRP A 524 -1.44 -13.18 11.72
CA TRP A 524 0.01 -12.99 11.72
C TRP A 524 0.76 -14.32 11.54
N ARG A 525 0.35 -15.37 12.27
CA ARG A 525 0.90 -16.73 12.10
C ARG A 525 0.68 -17.28 10.70
N THR A 526 -0.52 -17.12 10.18
CA THR A 526 -0.88 -17.58 8.83
C THR A 526 0.03 -16.94 7.78
N ASN A 527 0.22 -15.62 7.84
CA ASN A 527 1.08 -14.90 6.88
C ASN A 527 2.57 -15.26 7.07
N LEU A 528 3.01 -15.50 8.31
CA LEU A 528 4.38 -15.95 8.59
C LEU A 528 4.67 -17.31 7.97
N PHE A 529 3.78 -18.29 8.17
CA PHE A 529 3.94 -19.62 7.60
C PHE A 529 3.77 -19.63 6.08
N SER A 530 2.87 -18.80 5.54
CA SER A 530 2.72 -18.62 4.09
C SER A 530 4.01 -18.11 3.44
N LEU A 531 4.59 -17.02 3.97
CA LEU A 531 5.89 -16.50 3.54
C LEU A 531 6.99 -17.55 3.64
N THR A 532 7.08 -18.23 4.79
CA THR A 532 8.12 -19.23 5.04
C THR A 532 8.02 -20.39 4.04
N THR A 533 6.79 -20.86 3.78
CA THR A 533 6.53 -21.93 2.80
C THR A 533 6.90 -21.46 1.41
N HIS A 534 6.50 -20.24 1.02
CA HIS A 534 6.83 -19.68 -0.27
C HIS A 534 8.34 -19.58 -0.51
N LEU A 535 9.11 -19.04 0.44
CA LEU A 535 10.56 -18.94 0.35
C LEU A 535 11.21 -20.34 0.30
N ALA A 536 10.77 -21.25 1.16
CA ALA A 536 11.33 -22.58 1.23
C ALA A 536 11.04 -23.43 0.00
N MET A 537 9.93 -23.21 -0.71
CA MET A 537 9.55 -23.99 -1.91
C MET A 537 10.03 -23.38 -3.22
N SER A 538 10.43 -22.10 -3.23
CA SER A 538 10.72 -21.39 -4.49
C SER A 538 12.10 -21.68 -5.07
N THR A 539 13.10 -22.01 -4.26
CA THR A 539 14.48 -22.25 -4.73
C THR A 539 15.21 -23.32 -3.92
N ARG A 540 16.48 -23.60 -4.26
CA ARG A 540 17.33 -24.52 -3.48
C ARG A 540 17.60 -24.07 -2.05
N ILE A 541 17.25 -22.83 -1.69
CA ILE A 541 17.43 -22.29 -0.33
C ILE A 541 16.66 -23.11 0.72
N GLY A 542 15.58 -23.80 0.34
CA GLY A 542 14.84 -24.66 1.26
C GLY A 542 15.72 -25.72 1.93
N ALA A 543 16.71 -26.29 1.21
CA ALA A 543 17.68 -27.22 1.80
C ALA A 543 18.58 -26.56 2.85
N GLU A 544 18.97 -25.30 2.63
CA GLU A 544 19.75 -24.50 3.60
C GLU A 544 18.89 -24.12 4.80
N MET A 545 17.63 -23.74 4.59
CA MET A 545 16.67 -23.43 5.67
C MET A 545 16.42 -24.66 6.56
N VAL A 546 16.29 -25.84 5.96
CA VAL A 546 16.21 -27.12 6.70
C VAL A 546 17.48 -27.33 7.54
N THR A 547 18.66 -27.13 6.95
CA THR A 547 19.95 -27.24 7.67
C THR A 547 20.06 -26.21 8.79
N ALA A 548 19.44 -25.04 8.64
CA ALA A 548 19.36 -24.00 9.65
C ALA A 548 18.36 -24.32 10.78
N GLY A 549 17.67 -25.47 10.75
CA GLY A 549 16.77 -25.92 11.81
C GLY A 549 15.28 -25.64 11.55
N LEU A 550 14.88 -25.31 10.32
CA LEU A 550 13.47 -25.13 9.98
C LEU A 550 12.65 -26.40 10.25
N MET A 551 13.17 -27.57 9.85
CA MET A 551 12.47 -28.85 10.01
C MET A 551 12.18 -29.15 11.49
N ASP A 552 13.16 -28.92 12.38
CA ASP A 552 13.00 -29.14 13.82
C ASP A 552 11.87 -28.29 14.40
N ILE A 553 11.77 -27.02 13.97
CA ILE A 553 10.70 -26.12 14.40
C ILE A 553 9.32 -26.61 13.90
N LEU A 554 9.23 -27.09 12.66
CA LEU A 554 7.98 -27.63 12.11
C LEU A 554 7.54 -28.91 12.86
N VAL A 555 8.49 -29.80 13.16
CA VAL A 555 8.23 -31.01 13.95
C VAL A 555 7.82 -30.65 15.39
N GLU A 556 8.41 -29.62 16.00
CA GLU A 556 8.01 -29.12 17.31
C GLU A 556 6.53 -28.71 17.33
N ILE A 557 6.04 -28.00 16.30
CA ILE A 557 4.63 -27.62 16.20
C ILE A 557 3.72 -28.86 16.21
N LEU A 558 4.11 -29.93 15.50
CA LEU A 558 3.37 -31.19 15.50
C LEU A 558 3.38 -31.93 16.84
N LYS A 559 4.28 -31.57 17.78
CA LYS A 559 4.32 -32.11 19.15
C LYS A 559 3.40 -31.33 20.11
N ILE A 560 3.03 -30.10 19.78
CA ILE A 560 2.13 -29.26 20.61
C ILE A 560 0.67 -29.73 20.45
N ARG A 561 -0.09 -29.76 21.56
CA ARG A 561 -1.47 -30.28 21.60
C ARG A 561 -2.54 -29.24 21.93
N SER A 562 -2.19 -27.97 22.02
CA SER A 562 -3.15 -26.87 22.21
C SER A 562 -4.09 -26.69 21.00
N ASP A 563 -5.27 -26.11 21.23
CA ASP A 563 -6.25 -25.79 20.17
C ASP A 563 -5.61 -24.95 19.05
N VAL A 564 -4.74 -24.02 19.45
CA VAL A 564 -4.00 -23.14 18.55
C VAL A 564 -3.08 -23.92 17.63
N ALA A 565 -2.30 -24.85 18.16
CA ALA A 565 -1.41 -25.69 17.36
C ALA A 565 -2.20 -26.60 16.42
N GLN A 566 -3.26 -27.25 16.93
CA GLN A 566 -4.11 -28.15 16.15
C GLN A 566 -4.67 -27.50 14.88
N ARG A 567 -5.12 -26.24 14.97
CA ARG A 567 -5.61 -25.49 13.79
C ARG A 567 -4.56 -25.29 12.70
N ASN A 568 -3.28 -25.23 13.06
CA ASN A 568 -2.17 -25.03 12.12
C ASN A 568 -1.58 -26.34 11.60
N GLN A 569 -1.88 -27.50 12.21
CA GLN A 569 -1.25 -28.77 11.89
C GLN A 569 -1.40 -29.19 10.42
N SER A 570 -2.57 -28.96 9.81
CA SER A 570 -2.79 -29.31 8.39
C SER A 570 -1.84 -28.55 7.45
N MET A 571 -1.65 -27.25 7.69
CA MET A 571 -0.71 -26.41 6.95
C MET A 571 0.74 -26.86 7.17
N ILE A 572 1.11 -27.13 8.43
CA ILE A 572 2.46 -27.56 8.78
C ILE A 572 2.80 -28.93 8.18
N LEU A 573 1.84 -29.88 8.19
CA LEU A 573 2.03 -31.18 7.55
C LEU A 573 2.23 -31.06 6.04
N ALA A 574 1.42 -30.26 5.36
CA ALA A 574 1.61 -30.00 3.93
C ALA A 574 2.96 -29.34 3.64
N PHE A 575 3.44 -28.48 4.54
CA PHE A 575 4.75 -27.85 4.42
C PHE A 575 5.90 -28.86 4.60
N ILE A 576 5.83 -29.71 5.62
CA ILE A 576 6.82 -30.78 5.84
C ILE A 576 6.85 -31.74 4.64
N ASP A 577 5.69 -32.16 4.14
CA ASP A 577 5.59 -33.03 2.96
C ASP A 577 6.26 -32.38 1.75
N GLY A 578 5.97 -31.10 1.48
CA GLY A 578 6.63 -30.33 0.42
C GLY A 578 8.15 -30.28 0.57
N LEU A 579 8.67 -30.10 1.78
CA LEU A 579 10.12 -30.09 2.04
C LEU A 579 10.76 -31.45 1.78
N ILE A 580 10.13 -32.53 2.24
CA ILE A 580 10.62 -33.90 2.07
C ILE A 580 10.70 -34.27 0.59
N TRP A 581 9.66 -33.94 -0.19
CA TRP A 581 9.66 -34.21 -1.63
C TRP A 581 10.65 -33.34 -2.40
N SER A 582 10.93 -32.13 -1.91
CA SER A 582 11.81 -31.18 -2.61
C SER A 582 13.30 -31.37 -2.29
N TYR A 583 13.65 -31.82 -1.07
CA TYR A 583 15.03 -31.83 -0.59
C TYR A 583 15.41 -33.14 0.12
N GLN A 584 16.47 -33.79 -0.36
CA GLN A 584 16.94 -35.06 0.21
C GLN A 584 17.34 -34.95 1.70
N ASN A 585 17.94 -33.83 2.11
CA ASN A 585 18.33 -33.62 3.51
C ASN A 585 17.12 -33.37 4.43
N ALA A 586 15.98 -32.93 3.90
CA ALA A 586 14.76 -32.74 4.69
C ALA A 586 14.22 -34.06 5.23
N PHE A 587 14.22 -35.12 4.41
CA PHE A 587 13.82 -36.46 4.86
C PHE A 587 14.70 -36.95 6.01
N GLN A 588 16.03 -36.86 5.87
CA GLN A 588 16.96 -37.27 6.92
C GLN A 588 16.75 -36.48 8.22
N THR A 589 16.62 -35.15 8.11
CA THR A 589 16.40 -34.27 9.27
C THR A 589 15.08 -34.58 9.98
N PHE A 590 14.01 -34.83 9.22
CA PHE A 590 12.70 -35.21 9.76
C PHE A 590 12.78 -36.53 10.56
N PHE A 591 13.48 -37.53 10.03
CA PHE A 591 13.66 -38.82 10.72
C PHE A 591 14.60 -38.72 11.94
N SER A 592 15.60 -37.86 11.93
CA SER A 592 16.49 -37.67 13.08
C SER A 592 15.90 -36.78 14.18
N GLY A 593 14.96 -35.89 13.83
CA GLY A 593 14.29 -34.96 14.75
C GLY A 593 13.07 -35.54 15.49
N SER A 594 12.75 -36.83 15.25
CA SER A 594 11.67 -37.55 15.92
C SER A 594 11.96 -37.75 17.40
#